data_AF-A0A453RN01-F1
#
_entry.id   AF-A0A453RN01-F1
#
_cell.length_a   1.000
_cell.length_b   1.000
_cell.length_c   1.000
_cell.angle_alpha   90.00
_cell.angle_beta   90.00
_cell.angle_gamma   90.00
#
_symmetry.space_group_name_H-M   'P 1'
#
loop_
_entity.id
_entity.type
_entity.pdbx_description
1 polymer ?
#
loop_
_entity_poly.entity_id
_entity_poly.type
_entity_poly.pdbx_seq_one_letter_code
_entity_poly.pdbx_strand_id
1 'polypeptide(L)'
;MQPLSILCRSLRDIDTYTTGFPLGTNQGQANIFRAVKRILPGPYTFILPATKELPKQCIKHGSSTRYAKRRQVGVRMPDDPICQAILQNLEEPLICT
;
A
#
# COMPACT_ATOMS: atom_id res chain seq x y z
N MET A 1 9.55 -12.47 -9.34
CA MET A 1 9.71 -11.93 -7.98
C MET A 1 8.42 -11.19 -7.63
N GLN A 2 7.53 -11.80 -6.83
CA GLN A 2 6.27 -11.15 -6.44
C GLN A 2 6.56 -9.98 -5.49
N PRO A 3 5.94 -8.80 -5.70
CA PRO A 3 6.05 -7.68 -4.78
C PRO A 3 5.41 -8.05 -3.45
N LEU A 4 6.10 -7.73 -2.35
CA LEU A 4 5.54 -7.84 -1.00
C LEU A 4 4.39 -6.84 -0.87
N SER A 5 3.32 -7.24 -0.18
CA SER A 5 2.14 -6.41 0.00
C SER A 5 2.01 -5.98 1.46
N ILE A 6 1.45 -4.79 1.68
CA ILE A 6 1.08 -4.29 3.00
C ILE A 6 -0.42 -4.04 3.07
N LEU A 7 -0.98 -4.23 4.27
CA LEU A 7 -2.35 -3.88 4.61
C LEU A 7 -2.35 -2.48 5.23
N CYS A 8 -3.19 -1.61 4.69
CA CYS A 8 -3.40 -0.26 5.17
C CYS A 8 -4.81 -0.14 5.75
N ARG A 9 -4.97 0.60 6.87
CA ARG A 9 -6.29 0.88 7.47
C ARG A 9 -7.05 2.01 6.77
N SER A 10 -6.35 2.87 6.04
CA SER A 10 -6.96 4.05 5.44
C SER A 10 -6.19 4.53 4.21
N LEU A 11 -6.80 5.38 3.39
CA LEU A 11 -6.12 6.07 2.28
C LEU A 11 -4.93 6.92 2.77
N ARG A 12 -4.98 7.44 4.00
CA ARG A 12 -3.86 8.21 4.58
C ARG A 12 -2.62 7.33 4.73
N ASP A 13 -2.79 6.11 5.22
CA ASP A 13 -1.69 5.16 5.36
C ASP A 13 -1.07 4.82 4.00
N ILE A 14 -1.89 4.74 2.94
CA ILE A 14 -1.41 4.53 1.57
C ILE A 14 -0.52 5.71 1.15
N ASP A 15 -0.96 6.95 1.38
CA ASP A 15 -0.19 8.15 1.04
C ASP A 15 1.05 8.35 1.92
N THR A 16 1.06 7.83 3.15
CA THR A 16 2.24 7.79 4.04
C THR A 16 3.29 6.83 3.47
N TYR A 17 2.91 5.58 3.21
CA TYR A 17 3.88 4.52 2.85
C TYR A 17 4.19 4.45 1.36
N THR A 18 3.42 5.13 0.51
CA THR A 18 3.58 5.13 -0.95
C THR A 18 3.43 6.52 -1.53
N THR A 19 3.75 6.69 -2.81
CA THR A 19 3.56 7.99 -3.49
C THR A 19 2.08 8.32 -3.76
N GLY A 20 1.15 7.51 -3.29
CA GLY A 20 -0.29 7.70 -3.47
C GLY A 20 -0.79 7.42 -4.90
N PHE A 21 -2.08 7.65 -5.11
CA PHE A 21 -2.73 7.51 -6.42
C PHE A 21 -2.67 8.83 -7.20
N PRO A 22 -2.39 8.79 -8.52
CA PRO A 22 -2.35 10.00 -9.33
C PRO A 22 -3.69 10.73 -9.35
N LEU A 23 -3.65 12.03 -9.05
CA LEU A 23 -4.75 12.96 -9.30
C LEU A 23 -4.67 13.41 -10.76
N GLY A 24 -5.79 13.41 -11.47
CA GLY A 24 -5.83 13.96 -12.84
C GLY A 24 -5.55 15.46 -12.78
N THR A 25 -4.40 15.91 -13.29
CA THR A 25 -3.94 17.31 -13.19
C THR A 25 -4.33 18.16 -14.40
N ASN A 26 -4.65 17.53 -15.54
CA ASN A 26 -4.94 18.22 -16.79
C ASN A 26 -6.27 17.77 -17.42
N GLN A 27 -6.86 18.62 -18.26
CA GLN A 27 -8.03 18.29 -19.07
C GLN A 27 -7.73 17.06 -19.96
N GLY A 28 -8.52 15.99 -19.79
CA GLY A 28 -8.37 14.73 -20.52
C GLY A 28 -7.67 13.59 -19.78
N GLN A 29 -7.12 13.81 -18.58
CA GLN A 29 -6.55 12.72 -17.76
C GLN A 29 -7.56 12.13 -16.78
N ALA A 30 -7.67 10.80 -16.76
CA ALA A 30 -8.54 10.08 -15.84
C ALA A 30 -8.08 10.25 -14.38
N ASN A 31 -9.00 10.63 -13.49
CA ASN A 31 -8.73 10.75 -12.06
C ASN A 31 -8.75 9.35 -11.40
N ILE A 32 -7.57 8.72 -11.32
CA ILE A 32 -7.39 7.37 -10.78
C ILE A 32 -7.81 7.32 -9.32
N PHE A 33 -7.44 8.33 -8.51
CA PHE A 33 -7.85 8.41 -7.12
C PHE A 33 -9.37 8.34 -6.94
N ARG A 34 -10.14 9.04 -7.78
CA ARG A 34 -11.61 9.00 -7.74
C ARG A 34 -12.17 7.62 -8.05
N ALA A 35 -11.56 6.88 -8.97
CA ALA A 35 -11.95 5.52 -9.28
C ALA A 35 -11.61 4.57 -8.13
N VAL A 36 -10.38 4.65 -7.60
CA VAL A 36 -9.90 3.82 -6.51
C VAL A 36 -10.71 4.03 -5.23
N LYS A 37 -11.05 5.28 -4.89
CA LYS A 37 -11.87 5.61 -3.73
C LYS A 37 -13.27 4.98 -3.77
N ARG A 38 -13.79 4.64 -4.95
CA ARG A 38 -15.10 3.97 -5.10
C ARG A 38 -15.06 2.47 -4.88
N ILE A 39 -13.90 1.85 -5.05
CA ILE A 39 -13.70 0.39 -4.94
C ILE A 39 -12.95 -0.03 -3.68
N LEU A 40 -12.51 0.95 -2.88
CA LEU A 40 -11.84 0.76 -1.61
C LEU A 40 -12.77 1.16 -0.46
N PRO A 41 -12.84 0.37 0.64
CA PRO A 41 -12.12 -0.90 0.89
C PRO A 41 -12.63 -2.06 0.02
N GLY A 42 -11.77 -3.05 -0.26
CA GLY A 42 -12.12 -4.15 -1.16
C GLY A 42 -10.98 -5.14 -1.44
N PRO A 43 -11.24 -6.21 -2.23
CA PRO A 43 -10.32 -7.31 -2.49
C PRO A 43 -9.25 -6.97 -3.54
N TYR A 44 -8.75 -5.74 -3.54
CA TYR A 44 -7.79 -5.24 -4.53
C TYR A 44 -6.41 -5.03 -3.92
N THR A 45 -5.38 -5.29 -4.73
CA THR A 45 -3.99 -4.99 -4.43
C THR A 45 -3.44 -4.03 -5.47
N PHE A 46 -3.05 -2.83 -5.04
CA PHE A 46 -2.44 -1.83 -5.91
C PHE A 46 -0.93 -1.85 -5.74
N ILE A 47 -0.18 -1.91 -6.85
CA ILE A 47 1.27 -1.80 -6.81
C ILE A 47 1.64 -0.34 -6.96
N LEU A 48 2.21 0.25 -5.91
CA LEU A 48 2.56 1.67 -5.87
C LEU A 48 4.04 1.85 -5.54
N PRO A 49 4.67 2.95 -6.00
CA PRO A 49 6.02 3.31 -5.58
C PRO A 49 6.05 3.57 -4.07
N ALA A 50 6.99 2.94 -3.37
CA ALA A 50 7.16 3.09 -1.92
C ALA A 50 7.85 4.40 -1.56
N THR A 51 7.48 5.01 -0.43
CA THR A 51 8.17 6.16 0.16
C THR A 51 9.27 5.70 1.11
N LYS A 52 10.00 6.66 1.69
CA LYS A 52 11.00 6.39 2.74
C LYS A 52 10.36 6.08 4.11
N GLU A 53 9.07 6.39 4.27
CA GLU A 53 8.32 6.16 5.51
C GLU A 53 7.90 4.70 5.66
N LEU A 54 7.95 3.92 4.58
CA LEU A 54 7.74 2.48 4.63
C LEU A 54 8.76 1.81 5.57
N PRO A 55 8.32 0.98 6.54
CA PRO A 55 9.22 0.31 7.47
C PRO A 55 10.32 -0.45 6.73
N LYS A 56 11.58 -0.26 7.17
CA LYS A 56 12.75 -0.85 6.52
C LYS A 56 12.66 -2.38 6.42
N GLN A 57 11.94 -3.03 7.33
CA GLN A 57 11.68 -4.47 7.33
C GLN A 57 10.91 -4.92 6.09
N CYS A 58 9.92 -4.16 5.62
CA CYS A 58 9.19 -4.42 4.38
C CYS A 58 10.10 -4.39 3.13
N ILE A 59 11.19 -3.62 3.21
CA ILE A 59 12.19 -3.48 2.14
C ILE A 59 13.29 -4.54 2.27
N LYS A 60 13.52 -5.09 3.47
CA LYS A 60 14.69 -5.91 3.84
C LYS A 60 14.38 -7.37 4.24
N HIS A 61 13.13 -7.81 4.29
CA HIS A 61 12.80 -9.16 4.72
C HIS A 61 13.27 -10.24 3.72
N GLY A 62 14.20 -11.07 4.20
CA GLY A 62 14.88 -12.16 3.52
C GLY A 62 16.32 -12.27 4.01
N SER A 63 16.63 -13.32 4.79
CA SER A 63 17.94 -13.63 5.43
C SER A 63 19.14 -13.79 4.47
N SER A 64 19.04 -13.39 3.21
CA SER A 64 20.07 -13.56 2.19
C SER A 64 20.22 -12.28 1.38
N THR A 65 21.22 -11.48 1.75
CA THR A 65 22.16 -10.62 0.96
C THR A 65 21.79 -10.07 -0.44
N ARG A 66 20.58 -10.17 -0.98
CA ARG A 66 20.35 -9.79 -2.39
C ARG A 66 18.92 -9.42 -2.79
N TYR A 67 18.16 -8.76 -1.93
CA TYR A 67 16.95 -8.09 -2.39
C TYR A 67 17.25 -6.61 -2.68
N ALA A 68 17.36 -6.28 -3.97
CA ALA A 68 17.49 -4.91 -4.45
C ALA A 68 16.43 -4.03 -3.76
N LYS A 69 16.79 -2.80 -3.37
CA LYS A 69 15.87 -1.80 -2.78
C LYS A 69 14.54 -1.84 -3.55
N ARG A 70 13.52 -2.49 -2.98
CA ARG A 70 12.22 -2.61 -3.62
C ARG A 70 11.63 -1.20 -3.67
N ARG A 71 11.54 -0.64 -4.88
CA ARG A 71 11.00 0.69 -5.13
C ARG A 71 9.48 0.71 -5.18
N GLN A 72 8.85 -0.47 -5.21
CA GLN A 72 7.41 -0.65 -5.31
C GLN A 72 6.95 -1.65 -4.25
N VAL A 73 5.73 -1.45 -3.76
CA VAL A 73 5.07 -2.27 -2.75
C VAL A 73 3.61 -2.49 -3.16
N GLY A 74 3.08 -3.69 -2.90
CA GLY A 74 1.65 -3.93 -3.01
C GLY A 74 0.91 -3.30 -1.83
N VAL A 75 -0.24 -2.70 -2.06
CA VAL A 75 -1.06 -2.06 -1.03
C VAL A 75 -2.48 -2.60 -1.12
N ARG A 76 -3.02 -3.02 0.02
CA ARG A 76 -4.39 -3.52 0.15
C ARG A 76 -5.10 -2.80 1.27
N MET A 77 -6.39 -2.55 1.09
CA MET A 77 -7.26 -2.00 2.13
C MET A 77 -8.45 -2.95 2.31
N PRO A 78 -8.35 -3.92 3.24
CA PRO A 78 -9.35 -4.97 3.38
C PRO A 78 -10.68 -4.42 3.94
N ASP A 79 -11.79 -4.96 3.42
CA ASP A 79 -13.15 -4.72 3.94
C ASP A 79 -13.60 -5.84 4.89
N ASP A 80 -12.66 -6.34 5.71
CA ASP A 80 -12.94 -7.36 6.71
C ASP A 80 -12.85 -6.72 8.10
N PRO A 81 -13.89 -6.85 8.95
CA PRO A 81 -13.94 -6.17 10.24
C PRO A 81 -12.88 -6.66 11.21
N ILE A 82 -12.46 -7.93 11.11
CA ILE A 82 -11.39 -8.49 11.96
C ILE A 82 -10.04 -7.89 11.56
N CYS A 83 -9.75 -7.87 10.25
CA CYS A 83 -8.56 -7.22 9.70
C CYS A 83 -8.50 -5.75 10.12
N GLN A 84 -9.61 -5.02 10.00
CA GLN A 84 -9.67 -3.61 10.40
C GLN A 84 -9.45 -3.43 11.90
N ALA A 85 -10.06 -4.26 12.75
CA ALA A 85 -9.85 -4.21 14.19
C ALA A 85 -8.37 -4.43 14.55
N ILE A 86 -7.70 -5.40 13.92
CA ILE A 86 -6.28 -5.65 14.13
C ILE A 86 -5.45 -4.43 13.68
N LEU A 87 -5.72 -3.90 12.47
CA LEU A 87 -5.00 -2.74 11.93
C LEU A 87 -5.22 -1.46 12.76
N GLN A 88 -6.35 -1.31 13.42
CA GLN A 88 -6.62 -0.16 14.32
C GLN A 88 -5.77 -0.20 15.59
N ASN A 89 -5.39 -1.39 16.05
CA ASN A 89 -4.54 -1.59 17.21
C ASN A 89 -3.04 -1.51 16.88
N LEU A 90 -2.68 -1.33 15.60
CA LEU A 90 -1.31 -1.25 15.13
C LEU A 90 -0.96 0.17 14.71
N GLU A 91 0.24 0.59 15.10
CA GLU A 91 0.82 1.88 14.71
C GLU A 91 1.53 1.81 13.34
N GLU A 92 1.85 0.60 12.89
CA GLU A 92 2.57 0.29 11.65
C GLU A 92 1.76 -0.65 10.74
N PRO A 93 2.02 -0.68 9.41
CA PRO A 93 1.24 -1.47 8.48
C PRO A 93 1.57 -2.96 8.60
N LEU A 94 0.58 -3.83 8.42
CA LEU A 94 0.80 -5.28 8.41
C LEU A 94 1.34 -5.75 7.07
N ILE A 95 2.32 -6.64 7.10
CA ILE A 95 2.80 -7.34 5.90
C ILE A 95 1.82 -8.47 5.58
N CYS A 96 1.48 -8.62 4.29
CA CYS A 96 0.72 -9.75 3.78
C CYS A 96 1.40 -10.35 2.54
N THR A 97 1.25 -11.67 2.38
CA THR A 97 1.80 -12.47 1.28
C THR A 97 0.73 -12.81 0.26
#